data_AF-A0A7V9FD15-F1
#
_entry.id   AF-A0A7V9FD15-F1
#
_cell.length_a   1.000
_cell.length_b   1.000
_cell.length_c   1.000
_cell.angle_alpha   90.00
_cell.angle_beta   90.00
_cell.angle_gamma   90.00
#
_symmetry.space_group_name_H-M   'P 1'
#
loop_
_entity.id
_entity.type
_entity.pdbx_description
1 polymer ?
#
loop_
_entity_poly.entity_id
_entity_poly.type
_entity_poly.pdbx_seq_one_letter_code
_entity_poly.pdbx_strand_id
1 'polypeptide(L)'
;MNTQPNQSSLISLWRQQRNAILQLGQALHARIPPGVPEVTVHGRDLEVDSEGVGFQFQLTMNGNLYDGRFQAGYFVVQVQLVKRKAGLGWQIDAMPILEIEHANYDLYAKRSHSFAYRERQDIETLFHDGLAQDAITFFENVRHGQPPVEIATPHGGQRTSPVL
;
A
#
# COMPACT_ATOMS: atom_id res chain seq x y z
N MET A 1 16.38 19.34 -28.64
CA MET A 1 16.49 17.97 -28.09
C MET A 1 16.67 18.09 -26.58
N ASN A 2 15.61 17.87 -25.80
CA ASN A 2 15.67 17.88 -24.34
C ASN A 2 15.98 16.46 -23.87
N THR A 3 17.26 16.16 -23.65
CA THR A 3 17.63 15.02 -22.82
C THR A 3 17.11 15.32 -21.41
N GLN A 4 16.27 14.45 -20.85
CA GLN A 4 15.89 14.47 -19.44
C GLN A 4 16.88 13.59 -18.66
N PRO A 5 18.03 14.12 -18.19
CA PRO A 5 18.98 13.37 -17.36
C PRO A 5 18.43 13.00 -15.97
N ASN A 6 17.20 13.42 -15.64
CA ASN A 6 16.62 13.30 -14.31
C ASN A 6 15.57 12.18 -14.16
N GLN A 7 15.12 11.54 -15.24
CA GLN A 7 14.23 10.35 -15.18
C GLN A 7 15.05 9.05 -15.06
N SER A 8 16.19 8.98 -15.77
CA SER A 8 17.09 7.82 -15.73
C SER A 8 17.63 7.53 -14.33
N SER A 9 17.81 8.55 -13.48
CA SER A 9 18.28 8.41 -12.11
C SER A 9 17.23 7.76 -11.19
N LEU A 10 15.97 8.17 -11.25
CA LEU A 10 14.87 7.56 -10.48
C LEU A 10 14.64 6.10 -10.87
N ILE A 11 14.60 5.81 -12.17
CA ILE A 11 14.43 4.44 -12.67
C ILE A 11 15.56 3.54 -12.17
N SER A 12 16.80 4.04 -12.24
CA SER A 12 17.97 3.27 -11.80
C SER A 12 17.91 2.99 -10.29
N LEU A 13 17.56 3.99 -9.48
CA LEU A 13 17.38 3.81 -8.04
C LEU A 13 16.23 2.85 -7.73
N TRP A 14 15.09 2.98 -8.42
CA TRP A 14 13.98 2.06 -8.28
C TRP A 14 14.38 0.62 -8.56
N ARG A 15 15.07 0.36 -9.67
CA ARG A 15 15.54 -0.98 -10.03
C ARG A 15 16.41 -1.61 -8.95
N GLN A 16 17.20 -0.81 -8.22
CA GLN A 16 18.01 -1.28 -7.09
C GLN A 16 17.14 -1.67 -5.88
N GLN A 17 16.03 -0.97 -5.65
CA GLN A 17 15.16 -1.17 -4.48
C GLN A 17 13.98 -2.12 -4.75
N ARG A 18 13.64 -2.36 -6.02
CA ARG A 18 12.44 -3.10 -6.44
C ARG A 18 12.29 -4.44 -5.75
N ASN A 19 13.37 -5.23 -5.68
CA ASN A 19 13.32 -6.55 -5.04
C ASN A 19 13.11 -6.46 -3.52
N ALA A 20 13.66 -5.43 -2.86
CA ALA A 20 13.41 -5.20 -1.44
C ALA A 20 11.94 -4.84 -1.20
N ILE A 21 11.37 -3.96 -2.02
CA ILE A 21 9.94 -3.62 -1.95
C ILE A 21 9.06 -4.86 -2.23
N LEU A 22 9.40 -5.66 -3.24
CA LEU A 22 8.70 -6.92 -3.54
C LEU A 22 8.68 -7.87 -2.34
N GLN A 23 9.82 -8.03 -1.67
CA GLN A 23 9.94 -8.86 -0.46
C GLN A 23 9.09 -8.33 0.69
N LEU A 24 8.95 -7.02 0.84
CA LEU A 24 8.07 -6.43 1.85
C LEU A 24 6.60 -6.76 1.58
N GLY A 25 6.14 -6.68 0.33
CA GLY A 25 4.77 -7.07 -0.02
C GLY A 25 4.50 -8.56 0.16
N GLN A 26 5.48 -9.42 -0.15
CA GLN A 26 5.37 -10.86 0.11
C GLN A 26 5.34 -11.16 1.62
N ALA A 27 6.19 -10.50 2.41
CA ALA A 27 6.22 -10.63 3.86
C ALA A 27 4.93 -10.12 4.52
N LEU A 28 4.33 -9.06 3.96
CA LEU A 28 3.02 -8.56 4.36
C LEU A 28 1.94 -9.64 4.16
N HIS A 29 1.86 -10.23 2.96
CA HIS A 29 0.90 -11.30 2.66
C HIS A 29 1.10 -12.53 3.55
N ALA A 30 2.34 -12.95 3.79
CA ALA A 30 2.66 -14.11 4.63
C ALA A 30 2.22 -13.97 6.10
N ARG A 31 1.92 -12.74 6.57
CA ARG A 31 1.41 -12.49 7.92
C ARG A 31 -0.10 -12.64 8.05
N ILE A 32 -0.83 -12.66 6.93
CA ILE A 32 -2.28 -12.78 6.96
C ILE A 32 -2.66 -14.23 7.33
N PRO A 33 -3.50 -14.44 8.35
CA PRO A 33 -3.93 -15.78 8.72
C PRO A 33 -4.60 -16.52 7.55
N PRO A 34 -4.26 -17.81 7.36
CA PRO A 34 -4.95 -18.64 6.38
C PRO A 34 -6.43 -18.76 6.77
N GLY A 35 -7.32 -18.81 5.77
CA GLY A 35 -8.75 -18.91 5.99
C GLY A 35 -9.52 -19.09 4.68
N VAL A 36 -10.83 -19.28 4.78
CA VAL A 36 -11.74 -19.39 3.64
C VAL A 36 -12.73 -18.21 3.68
N PRO A 37 -12.82 -17.39 2.62
CA PRO A 37 -12.02 -17.45 1.39
C PRO A 37 -10.53 -17.12 1.61
N GLU A 38 -9.68 -17.69 0.74
CA GLU A 38 -8.24 -17.48 0.77
C GLU A 38 -7.89 -16.05 0.32
N VAL A 39 -6.82 -15.51 0.90
CA VAL A 39 -6.22 -14.24 0.45
C VAL A 39 -5.03 -14.56 -0.46
N THR A 40 -5.04 -14.08 -1.69
CA THR A 40 -3.91 -14.14 -2.63
C THR A 40 -3.19 -12.80 -2.69
N VAL A 41 -1.96 -12.77 -3.25
CA VAL A 41 -1.22 -11.53 -3.50
C VAL A 41 -0.83 -11.44 -4.96
N HIS A 42 -1.08 -10.28 -5.55
CA HIS A 42 -0.67 -9.91 -6.90
C HIS A 42 0.18 -8.65 -6.84
N GLY A 43 1.09 -8.50 -7.80
CA GLY A 43 2.02 -7.38 -7.84
C GLY A 43 2.24 -6.89 -9.26
N ARG A 44 2.32 -5.58 -9.45
CA ARG A 44 2.73 -4.97 -10.72
C ARG A 44 3.62 -3.77 -10.49
N ASP A 45 4.59 -3.57 -11.39
CA ASP A 45 5.29 -2.30 -11.47
C ASP A 45 4.29 -1.21 -11.93
N LEU A 46 4.42 -0.03 -11.35
CA LEU A 46 3.70 1.16 -11.79
C LEU A 46 4.52 1.87 -12.86
N GLU A 47 3.83 2.37 -13.88
CA GLU A 47 4.48 3.04 -15.01
C GLU A 47 5.36 4.18 -14.54
N VAL A 48 6.50 4.32 -15.22
CA VAL A 48 7.46 5.37 -14.93
C VAL A 48 6.97 6.65 -15.59
N ASP A 49 6.61 7.64 -14.79
CA ASP A 49 6.35 8.99 -15.28
C ASP A 49 7.45 9.96 -14.81
N SER A 50 7.27 11.25 -15.07
CA SER A 50 8.23 12.29 -14.66
C SER A 50 8.30 12.52 -13.15
N GLU A 51 7.26 12.11 -12.41
CA GLU A 51 7.02 12.45 -11.02
C GLU A 51 7.30 11.28 -10.06
N GLY A 52 7.21 10.04 -10.55
CA GLY A 52 7.52 8.85 -9.77
C GLY A 52 7.67 7.54 -10.55
N VAL A 53 8.09 6.52 -9.80
CA VAL A 53 8.14 5.11 -10.21
C VAL A 53 7.81 4.26 -9.00
N GLY A 54 7.17 3.12 -9.18
CA GLY A 54 6.73 2.35 -8.02
C GLY A 54 6.26 0.93 -8.31
N PHE A 55 5.62 0.37 -7.31
CA PHE A 55 5.01 -0.96 -7.33
C PHE A 55 3.67 -0.91 -6.62
N GLN A 56 2.72 -1.70 -7.12
CA GLN A 56 1.45 -1.91 -6.47
C GLN A 56 1.33 -3.39 -6.10
N PHE A 57 1.06 -3.65 -4.82
CA PHE A 57 0.57 -4.92 -4.32
C PHE A 57 -0.94 -4.86 -4.22
N GLN A 58 -1.59 -5.95 -4.62
CA GLN A 58 -3.02 -6.14 -4.40
C GLN A 58 -3.19 -7.48 -3.71
N LEU A 59 -3.59 -7.44 -2.45
CA LEU A 59 -4.00 -8.61 -1.70
C LEU A 59 -5.50 -8.79 -1.95
N THR A 60 -5.91 -9.99 -2.36
CA THR A 60 -7.26 -10.24 -2.88
C THR A 60 -7.91 -11.38 -2.13
N MET A 61 -9.15 -11.18 -1.67
CA MET A 61 -10.04 -12.22 -1.17
C MET A 61 -11.24 -12.30 -2.11
N ASN A 62 -11.37 -13.38 -2.87
CA ASN A 62 -12.51 -13.60 -3.76
C ASN A 62 -13.51 -14.54 -3.11
N GLY A 63 -14.80 -14.23 -3.20
CA GLY A 63 -15.84 -15.13 -2.68
C GLY A 63 -17.21 -14.50 -2.59
N ASN A 64 -18.15 -15.28 -2.07
CA ASN A 64 -19.45 -14.76 -1.67
C ASN A 64 -19.29 -14.05 -0.31
N LEU A 65 -19.11 -12.73 -0.34
CA LEU A 65 -18.88 -11.91 0.85
C LEU A 65 -20.16 -11.17 1.24
N TYR A 66 -20.45 -11.09 2.55
CA TYR A 66 -21.64 -10.43 3.08
C TYR A 66 -22.94 -10.90 2.41
N ASP A 67 -23.20 -12.20 2.43
CA ASP A 67 -24.40 -12.83 1.87
C ASP A 67 -24.66 -12.49 0.38
N GLY A 68 -23.59 -12.24 -0.38
CA GLY A 68 -23.64 -12.05 -1.84
C GLY A 68 -23.62 -10.60 -2.26
N ARG A 69 -23.51 -9.67 -1.30
CA ARG A 69 -23.44 -8.24 -1.59
C ARG A 69 -22.12 -7.84 -2.26
N PHE A 70 -21.02 -8.52 -1.94
CA PHE A 70 -19.71 -8.24 -2.51
C PHE A 70 -19.08 -9.52 -3.06
N GLN A 71 -18.40 -9.40 -4.20
CA GLN A 71 -17.74 -10.51 -4.90
C GLN A 71 -16.26 -10.66 -4.52
N ALA A 72 -15.64 -9.57 -4.07
CA ALA A 72 -14.25 -9.55 -3.66
C ALA A 72 -13.94 -8.45 -2.65
N GLY A 73 -12.88 -8.67 -1.88
CA GLY A 73 -12.23 -7.67 -1.06
C GLY A 73 -10.76 -7.52 -1.45
N TYR A 74 -10.30 -6.27 -1.54
CA TYR A 74 -8.94 -5.93 -1.91
C TYR A 74 -8.30 -5.08 -0.82
N PHE A 75 -7.03 -5.37 -0.52
CA PHE A 75 -6.16 -4.47 0.20
C PHE A 75 -5.01 -4.07 -0.72
N VAL A 76 -5.10 -2.87 -1.29
CA VAL A 76 -4.14 -2.37 -2.28
C VAL A 76 -3.08 -1.53 -1.57
N VAL A 77 -1.81 -1.87 -1.78
CA VAL A 77 -0.66 -1.11 -1.30
C VAL A 77 0.15 -0.60 -2.48
N GLN A 78 0.25 0.71 -2.62
CA GLN A 78 1.04 1.37 -3.66
C GLN A 78 2.26 2.03 -3.04
N VAL A 79 3.44 1.63 -3.49
CA VAL A 79 4.73 2.18 -3.06
C VAL A 79 5.36 2.93 -4.21
N GLN A 80 5.69 4.20 -4.03
CA GLN A 80 6.30 5.02 -5.06
C GLN A 80 7.54 5.72 -4.52
N LEU A 81 8.60 5.70 -5.30
CA LEU A 81 9.74 6.60 -5.15
C LEU A 81 9.41 7.90 -5.89
N VAL A 82 9.33 9.00 -5.15
CA VAL A 82 8.89 10.31 -5.66
C VAL A 82 9.96 11.38 -5.47
N LYS A 83 9.99 12.36 -6.38
CA LYS A 83 10.78 13.58 -6.20
C LYS A 83 10.08 14.55 -5.26
N ARG A 84 10.84 15.20 -4.40
CA ARG A 84 10.40 16.26 -3.49
C ARG A 84 11.30 17.47 -3.62
N LYS A 85 10.82 18.65 -3.19
CA LYS A 85 11.63 19.88 -3.18
C LYS A 85 12.97 19.73 -2.44
N ALA A 86 12.99 18.91 -1.37
CA ALA A 86 14.17 18.67 -0.54
C ALA A 86 14.97 17.40 -0.91
N GLY A 87 14.63 16.69 -2.00
CA GLY A 87 15.33 15.48 -2.42
C GLY A 87 14.39 14.35 -2.87
N LEU A 88 14.70 13.11 -2.49
CA LEU A 88 13.89 11.93 -2.80
C LEU A 88 13.11 11.46 -1.58
N GLY A 89 11.94 10.88 -1.80
CA GLY A 89 11.12 10.30 -0.74
C GLY A 89 10.29 9.11 -1.22
N TRP A 90 9.74 8.40 -0.26
CA TRP A 90 8.80 7.32 -0.47
C TRP A 90 7.39 7.81 -0.18
N GLN A 91 6.46 7.51 -1.09
CA GLN A 91 5.03 7.65 -0.91
C GLN A 91 4.45 6.23 -0.84
N ILE A 92 3.73 5.92 0.23
CA ILE A 92 3.09 4.62 0.42
C ILE A 92 1.61 4.86 0.70
N ASP A 93 0.75 4.39 -0.21
CA ASP A 93 -0.69 4.46 -0.07
C ASP A 93 -1.26 3.06 0.19
N ALA A 94 -2.17 2.93 1.16
CA ALA A 94 -2.88 1.71 1.48
C ALA A 94 -4.39 1.93 1.41
N MET A 95 -5.10 1.04 0.71
CA MET A 95 -6.50 1.21 0.33
C MET A 95 -7.27 -0.11 0.46
N PRO A 96 -8.09 -0.29 1.50
CA PRO A 96 -9.10 -1.34 1.57
C PRO A 96 -10.29 -1.01 0.67
N ILE A 97 -10.68 -1.97 -0.15
CA ILE A 97 -11.73 -1.84 -1.17
C ILE A 97 -12.61 -3.08 -1.12
N LEU A 98 -13.93 -2.92 -1.24
CA LEU A 98 -14.82 -4.03 -1.57
C LEU A 98 -15.38 -3.84 -2.97
N GLU A 99 -15.52 -4.93 -3.71
CA GLU A 99 -16.17 -4.94 -5.02
C GLU A 99 -17.59 -5.47 -4.90
N ILE A 100 -18.54 -4.66 -5.32
CA ILE A 100 -19.97 -4.98 -5.26
C ILE A 100 -20.31 -5.92 -6.43
N GLU A 101 -20.23 -5.41 -7.65
CA GLU A 101 -20.55 -6.11 -8.89
C GLU A 101 -20.01 -5.35 -10.10
N HIS A 102 -19.64 -6.04 -11.19
CA HIS A 102 -19.27 -5.43 -12.47
C HIS A 102 -18.21 -4.31 -12.36
N ALA A 103 -17.17 -4.50 -11.54
CA ALA A 103 -16.14 -3.49 -11.28
C ALA A 103 -16.66 -2.18 -10.64
N ASN A 104 -17.79 -2.21 -9.93
CA ASN A 104 -18.16 -1.15 -8.99
C ASN A 104 -17.46 -1.37 -7.64
N TYR A 105 -16.71 -0.37 -7.21
CA TYR A 105 -15.85 -0.43 -6.03
C TYR A 105 -16.30 0.55 -4.96
N ASP A 106 -16.39 0.06 -3.72
CA ASP A 106 -16.48 0.89 -2.53
C ASP A 106 -15.08 1.03 -1.93
N LEU A 107 -14.50 2.24 -2.01
CA LEU A 107 -13.27 2.59 -1.33
C LEU A 107 -13.60 3.00 0.10
N TYR A 108 -13.22 2.16 1.08
CA TYR A 108 -13.56 2.39 2.49
C TYR A 108 -12.62 3.38 3.17
N ALA A 109 -11.33 3.35 2.81
CA ALA A 109 -10.34 4.27 3.34
C ALA A 109 -9.15 4.41 2.40
N LYS A 110 -8.41 5.51 2.54
CA LYS A 110 -7.07 5.66 1.98
C LYS A 110 -6.14 6.19 3.07
N ARG A 111 -5.10 5.43 3.40
CA ARG A 111 -4.02 5.86 4.30
C ARG A 111 -2.78 6.12 3.48
N SER A 112 -2.23 7.33 3.60
CA SER A 112 -1.04 7.76 2.87
C SER A 112 0.10 8.06 3.83
N HIS A 113 1.26 7.50 3.56
CA HIS A 113 2.48 7.70 4.31
C HIS A 113 3.58 8.28 3.43
N SER A 114 4.39 9.13 4.04
CA SER A 114 5.43 9.87 3.35
C SER A 114 6.72 9.81 4.16
N PHE A 115 7.75 9.20 3.61
CA PHE A 115 9.06 9.06 4.25
C PHE A 115 10.15 9.73 3.41
N ALA A 116 11.21 10.21 4.06
CA ALA A 116 12.44 10.56 3.37
C ALA A 116 13.09 9.29 2.80
N TYR A 117 13.84 9.41 1.69
CA TYR A 117 14.44 8.24 1.04
C TYR A 117 15.32 7.37 1.97
N ARG A 118 15.99 8.02 2.94
CA ARG A 118 16.89 7.38 3.91
C ARG A 118 16.18 6.61 5.04
N GLU A 119 14.89 6.82 5.23
CA GLU A 119 14.10 6.26 6.34
C GLU A 119 13.62 4.83 6.02
N ARG A 120 14.55 3.97 5.61
CA ARG A 120 14.24 2.59 5.20
C ARG A 120 13.65 1.77 6.34
N GLN A 121 14.19 1.90 7.55
CA GLN A 121 13.71 1.16 8.72
C GLN A 121 12.25 1.49 9.04
N ASP A 122 11.87 2.76 8.91
CA ASP A 122 10.49 3.20 9.17
C ASP A 122 9.50 2.61 8.16
N ILE A 123 9.94 2.41 6.91
CA ILE A 123 9.15 1.71 5.88
C ILE A 123 9.00 0.23 6.23
N GLU A 124 10.09 -0.43 6.62
CA GLU A 124 10.04 -1.84 7.03
C GLU A 124 9.10 -2.03 8.23
N THR A 125 9.18 -1.16 9.24
CA THR A 125 8.25 -1.13 10.39
C THR A 125 6.81 -0.87 9.95
N LEU A 126 6.57 0.08 9.04
CA LEU A 126 5.24 0.33 8.50
C LEU A 126 4.67 -0.94 7.84
N PHE A 127 5.45 -1.66 7.04
CA PHE A 127 5.00 -2.89 6.39
C PHE A 127 4.76 -4.03 7.38
N HIS A 128 5.66 -4.24 8.33
CA HIS A 128 5.61 -5.38 9.24
C HIS A 128 4.54 -5.26 10.33
N ASP A 129 4.30 -4.03 10.79
CA ASP A 129 3.43 -3.78 11.93
C ASP A 129 2.15 -3.08 11.47
N GLY A 130 2.27 -1.88 10.90
CA GLY A 130 1.11 -1.05 10.52
C GLY A 130 0.23 -1.67 9.46
N LEU A 131 0.76 -1.86 8.24
CA LEU A 131 0.02 -2.38 7.11
C LEU A 131 -0.39 -3.84 7.30
N ALA A 132 0.44 -4.64 8.00
CA ALA A 132 0.08 -6.01 8.33
C ALA A 132 -1.14 -6.06 9.24
N GLN A 133 -1.15 -5.26 10.31
CA GLN A 133 -2.30 -5.21 11.21
C GLN A 133 -3.55 -4.69 10.51
N ASP A 134 -3.42 -3.64 9.67
CA ASP A 134 -4.53 -3.10 8.89
C ASP A 134 -5.12 -4.17 7.94
N ALA A 135 -4.27 -4.88 7.19
CA ALA A 135 -4.69 -5.91 6.25
C ALA A 135 -5.34 -7.11 6.95
N ILE A 136 -4.75 -7.58 8.06
CA ILE A 136 -5.31 -8.66 8.87
C ILE A 136 -6.71 -8.28 9.38
N THR A 137 -6.83 -7.08 9.96
CA THR A 137 -8.10 -6.59 10.50
C THR A 137 -9.15 -6.47 9.39
N PHE A 138 -8.78 -5.94 8.23
CA PHE A 138 -9.67 -5.84 7.09
C PHE A 138 -10.17 -7.22 6.63
N PHE A 139 -9.27 -8.16 6.35
CA PHE A 139 -9.66 -9.46 5.81
C PHE A 139 -10.40 -10.34 6.82
N GLU A 140 -10.06 -10.29 8.11
CA GLU A 140 -10.84 -10.97 9.15
C GLU A 140 -12.26 -10.39 9.25
N ASN A 141 -12.43 -9.07 9.27
CA ASN A 141 -13.76 -8.46 9.28
C ASN A 141 -14.59 -8.89 8.07
N VAL A 142 -13.99 -8.89 6.89
CA VAL A 142 -14.65 -9.35 5.66
C VAL A 142 -15.07 -10.81 5.74
N ARG A 143 -14.22 -11.70 6.26
CA ARG A 143 -14.57 -13.12 6.49
C ARG A 143 -15.75 -13.28 7.43
N HIS A 144 -15.81 -12.47 8.48
CA HIS A 144 -16.85 -12.55 9.50
C HIS A 144 -18.09 -11.71 9.17
N GLY A 145 -18.16 -11.09 7.97
CA GLY A 145 -19.28 -10.23 7.58
C GLY A 145 -19.41 -8.97 8.44
N GLN A 146 -18.35 -8.58 9.13
CA GLN A 146 -18.30 -7.38 9.98
C GLN A 146 -17.96 -6.16 9.13
N PRO A 147 -18.50 -4.97 9.44
CA PRO A 147 -18.16 -3.77 8.69
C PRO A 147 -16.63 -3.57 8.61
N PRO A 148 -16.08 -3.20 7.44
CA PRO A 148 -14.68 -2.85 7.32
C PRO A 148 -14.39 -1.71 8.28
N VAL A 149 -13.34 -1.83 9.10
CA VAL A 149 -12.93 -0.72 9.98
C VAL A 149 -12.43 0.41 9.08
N GLU A 150 -12.96 1.62 9.26
CA GLU A 150 -12.29 2.81 8.73
C GLU A 150 -10.87 2.81 9.28
N ILE A 151 -9.89 2.76 8.38
CA ILE A 151 -8.48 2.80 8.77
C ILE A 151 -8.23 4.20 9.37
N ALA A 152 -8.36 4.32 10.70
CA ALA A 152 -8.25 5.58 11.41
C ALA A 152 -6.90 6.22 11.10
N THR A 153 -6.87 7.44 10.59
CA THR A 153 -5.61 8.15 10.35
C THR A 153 -4.94 8.31 11.73
N PRO A 154 -3.75 7.76 12.00
CA PRO A 154 -3.03 8.22 13.17
C PRO A 154 -2.85 9.72 12.93
N HIS A 155 -3.40 10.54 13.84
CA HIS A 155 -3.12 11.96 13.86
C HIS A 155 -1.63 12.12 13.66
N GLY A 156 -1.27 12.83 12.58
CA GLY A 156 0.11 13.08 12.25
C GLY A 156 0.82 13.49 13.53
N GLY A 157 1.91 12.80 13.84
CA GLY A 157 2.80 13.24 14.89
C GLY A 157 3.15 14.69 14.59
N GLN A 158 2.45 15.62 15.22
CA GLN A 158 2.94 16.95 15.45
C GLN A 158 4.19 16.73 16.30
N ARG A 159 5.33 16.56 15.64
CA ARG A 159 6.54 17.15 16.18
C ARG A 159 6.26 18.63 16.20
N THR A 160 5.72 19.10 17.31
CA THR A 160 5.81 20.51 17.68
C THR A 160 7.29 20.83 17.67
N SER A 161 7.75 21.47 16.59
CA SER A 161 8.95 22.27 16.66
C SER A 161 8.75 23.23 17.83
N PRO A 162 9.67 23.30 18.82
CA PRO A 162 9.60 24.36 19.79
C PRO A 162 9.76 25.67 19.02
N VAL A 163 8.74 26.53 19.15
CA VAL A 163 8.87 27.94 18.83
C VAL A 163 9.61 28.55 20.02
N LEU A 164 10.80 29.08 19.71
CA LEU A 164 11.74 29.85 20.53
C LEU A 164 12.65 29.06 21.49
#